data_AF-G4ZT84-F1
#
_entry.id   AF-G4ZT84-F1
#
_cell.length_a   1.000
_cell.length_b   1.000
_cell.length_c   1.000
_cell.angle_alpha   90.00
_cell.angle_beta   90.00
_cell.angle_gamma   90.00
#
_symmetry.space_group_name_H-M   'P 1'
#
loop_
_entity.id
_entity.type
_entity.pdbx_description
1 polymer ?
#
loop_
_entity_poly.entity_id
_entity_poly.type
_entity_poly.pdbx_seq_one_letter_code
_entity_poly.pdbx_strand_id
1 'polypeptide(L)'
;MRLRCSRASNRAFVAICSAIAALSAESHLESFHMDSEGSGRWPWLIYAICGGTSGVVVPCVEIRKGALTKTDILAMRAALRANYPQPASEADRNSSHQYGFVEIDERTELRLSGAFDGDGGSVLVACACRCRALFDSNDSEWVNLVVPGYGACKAKLGDRGVRFAADAGRPACLEKRLKGALELFYVEFETPGVLIDVLVLVTRGLCSLKLYFKAEDTTAASHVDLCTLARACPNLLHLCLRYATVVVSEHDAALRLWSVKTIELDECSNTLADLVGCLRDPELRIAREVVQLKVTPRKNEVFVEEEVRELMTHDGEFPPLVKEKLPRSSKSAVISVVTAAIWSTKPIYGMDSYILSLIFAFASTPTQRSIAYRFLYSWNTKLVWNSFALQGEVRNLVTYDRDCLPLVKTKLRLDILEVAIWFAFESFDLNIGFSMKLLREAVDLFTISAASKYFEVQ
;
A
#
# COMPACT_ATOMS: atom_id res chain seq x y z
N MET A 1 -15.96 3.10 2.55
CA MET A 1 -16.21 2.21 3.71
C MET A 1 -14.90 1.64 4.23
N ARG A 2 -14.66 1.68 5.54
CA ARG A 2 -13.48 1.05 6.18
C ARG A 2 -13.94 -0.10 7.06
N LEU A 3 -13.48 -1.32 6.79
CA LEU A 3 -13.81 -2.50 7.59
C LEU A 3 -12.66 -2.82 8.52
N ARG A 4 -12.95 -2.91 9.82
CA ARG A 4 -11.97 -3.21 10.85
C ARG A 4 -12.48 -4.35 11.71
N CYS A 5 -11.75 -5.46 11.70
CA CYS A 5 -12.13 -6.65 12.42
C CYS A 5 -10.97 -7.18 13.27
N SER A 6 -10.92 -6.74 14.52
CA SER A 6 -9.99 -7.27 15.52
C SER A 6 -10.65 -8.36 16.34
N ARG A 7 -9.94 -9.47 16.61
CA ARG A 7 -10.40 -10.59 17.46
C ARG A 7 -11.74 -11.22 17.03
N ALA A 8 -12.06 -11.25 15.74
CA ALA A 8 -13.23 -11.98 15.27
C ALA A 8 -13.14 -13.47 15.59
N SER A 9 -14.27 -14.08 15.94
CA SER A 9 -14.42 -15.53 15.91
C SER A 9 -14.18 -16.05 14.49
N ASN A 10 -13.81 -17.33 14.35
CA ASN A 10 -13.60 -17.93 13.03
C ASN A 10 -14.85 -17.77 12.13
N ARG A 11 -16.05 -17.89 12.71
CA ARG A 11 -17.31 -17.68 12.00
C ARG A 11 -17.47 -16.25 11.47
N ALA A 12 -17.23 -15.24 12.31
CA ALA A 12 -17.31 -13.85 11.88
C ALA A 12 -16.24 -13.52 10.82
N PHE A 13 -15.05 -14.09 10.97
CA PHE A 13 -13.95 -13.92 10.03
C PHE A 13 -14.30 -14.43 8.62
N VAL A 14 -14.80 -15.68 8.50
CA VAL A 14 -15.17 -16.25 7.20
C VAL A 14 -16.37 -15.53 6.58
N ALA A 15 -17.32 -15.09 7.41
CA ALA A 15 -18.45 -14.26 6.99
C ALA A 15 -17.98 -12.93 6.36
N ILE A 16 -17.07 -12.21 7.02
CA ILE A 16 -16.51 -10.95 6.50
C ILE A 16 -15.72 -11.20 5.21
N CYS A 17 -14.86 -12.22 5.18
CA CYS A 17 -14.11 -12.58 3.97
C CYS A 17 -15.02 -12.88 2.78
N SER A 18 -16.09 -13.66 3.00
CA SER A 18 -17.06 -13.98 1.96
C SER A 18 -17.83 -12.76 1.46
N ALA A 19 -18.16 -11.81 2.34
CA ALA A 19 -18.79 -10.55 1.96
C ALA A 19 -17.86 -9.71 1.08
N ILE A 20 -16.58 -9.59 1.47
CA ILE A 20 -15.56 -8.84 0.70
C ILE A 20 -15.31 -9.46 -0.68
N ALA A 21 -15.31 -10.80 -0.75
CA ALA A 21 -15.18 -11.55 -2.01
C ALA A 21 -16.32 -11.27 -3.01
N ALA A 22 -17.47 -10.79 -2.52
CA ALA A 22 -18.70 -10.59 -3.28
C ALA A 22 -19.17 -9.12 -3.31
N LEU A 23 -18.31 -8.16 -2.97
CA LEU A 23 -18.65 -6.73 -3.02
C LEU A 23 -19.15 -6.31 -4.42
N SER A 24 -20.21 -5.51 -4.46
CA SER A 24 -20.72 -4.92 -5.70
C SER A 24 -19.89 -3.69 -6.11
N ALA A 25 -19.94 -3.31 -7.40
CA ALA A 25 -19.25 -2.11 -7.90
C ALA A 25 -19.69 -0.81 -7.20
N GLU A 26 -20.91 -0.78 -6.65
CA GLU A 26 -21.46 0.34 -5.87
C GLU A 26 -20.84 0.43 -4.46
N SER A 27 -20.24 -0.65 -3.98
CA SER A 27 -19.61 -0.72 -2.67
C SER A 27 -18.17 -0.23 -2.72
N HIS A 28 -17.93 1.00 -2.26
CA HIS A 28 -16.59 1.55 -2.14
C HIS A 28 -15.89 1.09 -0.85
N LEU A 29 -14.99 0.11 -0.96
CA LEU A 29 -14.10 -0.30 0.13
C LEU A 29 -12.81 0.54 0.09
N GLU A 30 -12.55 1.33 1.12
CA GLU A 30 -11.34 2.15 1.26
C GLU A 30 -10.20 1.38 1.94
N SER A 31 -10.53 0.58 2.96
CA SER A 31 -9.55 -0.23 3.67
C SER A 31 -10.18 -1.43 4.34
N PHE A 32 -9.39 -2.50 4.43
CA PHE A 32 -9.76 -3.74 5.08
C PHE A 32 -8.70 -4.14 6.11
N HIS A 33 -9.05 -4.09 7.39
CA HIS A 33 -8.18 -4.46 8.50
C HIS A 33 -8.68 -5.74 9.18
N MET A 34 -7.82 -6.74 9.33
CA MET A 34 -8.17 -8.02 9.96
C MET A 34 -7.03 -8.68 10.75
N ASP A 35 -7.38 -9.42 11.81
CA ASP A 35 -6.44 -10.26 12.56
C ASP A 35 -6.41 -11.71 12.02
N SER A 36 -5.22 -12.24 11.68
CA SER A 36 -5.04 -13.61 11.15
C SER A 36 -4.68 -14.69 12.18
N GLU A 37 -4.86 -14.43 13.47
CA GLU A 37 -4.68 -15.46 14.51
C GLU A 37 -5.69 -16.59 14.34
N GLY A 38 -5.22 -17.81 14.05
CA GLY A 38 -6.05 -19.01 13.92
C GLY A 38 -5.75 -19.82 12.66
N SER A 39 -5.96 -21.14 12.74
CA SER A 39 -5.74 -22.04 11.61
C SER A 39 -6.75 -21.82 10.48
N GLY A 40 -6.32 -21.98 9.24
CA GLY A 40 -7.20 -21.95 8.06
C GLY A 40 -7.74 -20.56 7.68
N ARG A 41 -7.23 -19.48 8.28
CA ARG A 41 -7.66 -18.09 7.98
C ARG A 41 -7.03 -17.52 6.70
N TRP A 42 -5.79 -17.89 6.39
CA TRP A 42 -5.07 -17.39 5.21
C TRP A 42 -5.75 -17.70 3.86
N PRO A 43 -6.30 -18.91 3.63
CA PRO A 43 -7.05 -19.21 2.41
C PRO A 43 -8.32 -18.35 2.24
N TRP A 44 -9.00 -18.01 3.34
CA TRP A 44 -10.15 -17.10 3.32
C TRP A 44 -9.74 -15.65 3.05
N LEU A 45 -8.65 -15.19 3.65
CA LEU A 45 -8.05 -13.88 3.39
C LEU A 45 -7.70 -13.71 1.91
N ILE A 46 -6.94 -14.66 1.35
CA ILE A 46 -6.52 -14.57 -0.05
C ILE A 46 -7.72 -14.65 -0.99
N TYR A 47 -8.73 -15.46 -0.66
CA TYR A 47 -9.97 -15.54 -1.43
C TYR A 47 -10.71 -14.19 -1.41
N ALA A 48 -10.81 -13.53 -0.25
CA ALA A 48 -11.45 -12.22 -0.13
C ALA A 48 -10.73 -11.13 -0.94
N ILE A 49 -9.40 -11.14 -0.93
CA ILE A 49 -8.56 -10.05 -1.47
C ILE A 49 -8.21 -10.26 -2.94
N CYS A 50 -8.08 -11.51 -3.39
CA CYS A 50 -7.58 -11.84 -4.73
C CYS A 50 -8.53 -12.73 -5.54
N GLY A 51 -9.54 -13.35 -4.90
CA GLY A 51 -10.54 -14.18 -5.56
C GLY A 51 -11.95 -13.61 -5.44
N GLY A 52 -12.92 -14.51 -5.46
CA GLY A 52 -14.33 -14.20 -5.37
C GLY A 52 -15.00 -14.01 -6.73
N THR A 53 -16.19 -13.42 -6.72
CA THR A 53 -16.97 -13.07 -7.91
C THR A 53 -16.93 -11.58 -8.22
N SER A 54 -16.46 -10.78 -7.26
CA SER A 54 -16.37 -9.33 -7.39
C SER A 54 -15.21 -8.88 -8.26
N GLY A 55 -15.46 -7.94 -9.17
CA GLY A 55 -14.41 -7.20 -9.89
C GLY A 55 -13.90 -5.97 -9.13
N VAL A 56 -14.37 -5.73 -7.90
CA VAL A 56 -14.04 -4.52 -7.13
C VAL A 56 -12.61 -4.61 -6.63
N VAL A 57 -11.84 -3.56 -6.92
CA VAL A 57 -10.47 -3.39 -6.44
C VAL A 57 -10.47 -3.20 -4.93
N VAL A 58 -9.57 -3.90 -4.24
CA VAL A 58 -9.29 -3.70 -2.81
C VAL A 58 -8.07 -2.78 -2.71
N PRO A 59 -8.22 -1.51 -2.31
CA PRO A 59 -7.13 -0.54 -2.38
C PRO A 59 -6.12 -0.68 -1.24
N CYS A 60 -6.56 -1.05 -0.04
CA CYS A 60 -5.68 -1.16 1.12
C CYS A 60 -6.10 -2.34 2.00
N VAL A 61 -5.14 -3.21 2.29
CA VAL A 61 -5.31 -4.34 3.21
C VAL A 61 -4.30 -4.23 4.33
N GLU A 62 -4.79 -4.34 5.56
CA GLU A 62 -4.00 -4.43 6.77
C GLU A 62 -4.27 -5.78 7.44
N ILE A 63 -3.23 -6.57 7.64
CA ILE A 63 -3.29 -7.86 8.31
C ILE A 63 -2.44 -7.78 9.57
N ARG A 64 -3.02 -8.11 10.71
CA ARG A 64 -2.31 -8.14 11.99
C ARG A 64 -2.21 -9.56 12.52
N LYS A 65 -1.05 -9.87 13.11
CA LYS A 65 -0.76 -11.08 13.89
C LYS A 65 -0.98 -12.39 13.13
N GLY A 66 -0.70 -13.50 13.80
CA GLY A 66 -0.78 -14.83 13.22
C GLY A 66 0.55 -15.29 12.65
N ALA A 67 0.61 -16.58 12.36
CA ALA A 67 1.78 -17.21 11.77
C ALA A 67 1.43 -17.63 10.35
N LEU A 68 2.41 -17.53 9.46
CA LEU A 68 2.29 -17.93 8.09
C LEU A 68 3.37 -18.96 7.76
N THR A 69 2.91 -20.13 7.33
CA THR A 69 3.74 -21.28 7.00
C THR A 69 3.71 -21.58 5.51
N LYS A 70 4.61 -22.44 5.06
CA LYS A 70 4.58 -22.99 3.69
C LYS A 70 3.28 -23.73 3.39
N THR A 71 2.69 -24.40 4.39
CA THR A 71 1.38 -25.05 4.26
C THR A 71 0.29 -24.03 3.97
N ASP A 72 0.31 -22.87 4.61
CA ASP A 72 -0.63 -21.79 4.33
C ASP A 72 -0.45 -21.23 2.92
N ILE A 73 0.79 -21.09 2.42
CA ILE A 73 1.06 -20.70 1.02
C ILE A 73 0.41 -21.69 0.05
N LEU A 74 0.57 -22.98 0.28
CA LEU A 74 -0.02 -24.02 -0.57
C LEU A 74 -1.55 -23.96 -0.52
N ALA A 75 -2.13 -23.77 0.66
CA ALA A 75 -3.57 -23.63 0.82
C ALA A 75 -4.11 -22.36 0.13
N MET A 76 -3.37 -21.24 0.20
CA MET A 76 -3.72 -20.01 -0.52
C MET A 76 -3.64 -20.18 -2.04
N ARG A 77 -2.60 -20.85 -2.55
CA ARG A 77 -2.46 -21.17 -3.98
C ARG A 77 -3.61 -22.03 -4.47
N ALA A 78 -3.95 -23.07 -3.70
CA ALA A 78 -5.08 -23.94 -4.02
C ALA A 78 -6.40 -23.16 -4.01
N ALA A 79 -6.60 -22.26 -3.04
CA ALA A 79 -7.79 -21.45 -2.94
C ALA A 79 -7.96 -20.50 -4.13
N LEU A 80 -6.87 -19.86 -4.57
CA LEU A 80 -6.87 -19.02 -5.77
C LEU A 80 -7.08 -19.83 -7.06
N ARG A 81 -6.47 -21.01 -7.18
CA ARG A 81 -6.64 -21.88 -8.35
C ARG A 81 -8.09 -22.37 -8.48
N ALA A 82 -8.71 -22.77 -7.38
CA ALA A 82 -10.09 -23.23 -7.36
C ALA A 82 -11.13 -22.09 -7.36
N ASN A 83 -10.66 -20.86 -7.12
CA ASN A 83 -11.50 -19.73 -6.71
C ASN A 83 -12.50 -20.14 -5.62
N TYR A 84 -11.98 -20.78 -4.57
CA TYR A 84 -12.76 -21.30 -3.45
C TYR A 84 -11.87 -21.34 -2.20
N PRO A 85 -12.29 -20.79 -1.05
CA PRO A 85 -11.40 -20.56 0.10
C PRO A 85 -10.87 -21.85 0.75
N GLN A 86 -11.62 -22.93 0.72
CA GLN A 86 -11.20 -24.22 1.28
C GLN A 86 -11.32 -25.31 0.21
N PRO A 87 -10.36 -25.38 -0.72
CA PRO A 87 -10.43 -26.35 -1.80
C PRO A 87 -10.30 -27.78 -1.25
N ALA A 88 -10.90 -28.74 -1.95
CA ALA A 88 -10.72 -30.15 -1.65
C ALA A 88 -9.23 -30.51 -1.73
N SER A 89 -8.81 -31.39 -0.82
CA SER A 89 -7.42 -31.87 -0.80
C SER A 89 -7.15 -32.71 -2.05
N GLU A 90 -6.12 -32.37 -2.83
CA GLU A 90 -5.70 -33.14 -4.02
C GLU A 90 -5.26 -34.57 -3.66
N ALA A 91 -5.04 -34.88 -2.38
CA ALA A 91 -4.71 -36.22 -1.90
C ALA A 91 -5.88 -37.21 -2.04
N ASP A 92 -7.11 -36.69 -2.12
CA ASP A 92 -8.31 -37.53 -2.23
C ASP A 92 -8.62 -37.81 -3.71
N ARG A 93 -7.77 -38.65 -4.32
CA ARG A 93 -7.84 -38.96 -5.76
C ARG A 93 -9.11 -39.72 -6.17
N ASN A 94 -9.87 -40.22 -5.20
CA ASN A 94 -11.08 -41.02 -5.45
C ASN A 94 -12.36 -40.17 -5.46
N SER A 95 -12.34 -38.93 -5.00
CA SER A 95 -13.52 -38.06 -4.95
C SER A 95 -13.60 -37.16 -6.18
N SER A 96 -14.72 -37.25 -6.90
CA SER A 96 -15.00 -36.39 -8.06
C SER A 96 -15.53 -35.03 -7.62
N HIS A 97 -14.67 -34.25 -6.98
CA HIS A 97 -14.98 -32.89 -6.57
C HIS A 97 -15.20 -31.99 -7.81
N GLN A 98 -16.33 -31.31 -7.85
CA GLN A 98 -16.67 -30.36 -8.91
C GLN A 98 -16.88 -28.97 -8.34
N TYR A 99 -16.15 -28.00 -8.87
CA TYR A 99 -16.37 -26.60 -8.57
C TYR A 99 -17.38 -25.99 -9.53
N GLY A 100 -18.16 -25.04 -9.04
CA GLY A 100 -19.22 -24.43 -9.83
C GLY A 100 -19.91 -23.29 -9.10
N PHE A 101 -21.16 -23.07 -9.46
CA PHE A 101 -22.04 -22.10 -8.82
C PHE A 101 -23.38 -22.73 -8.50
N VAL A 102 -24.04 -22.15 -7.50
CA VAL A 102 -25.43 -22.47 -7.16
C VAL A 102 -26.22 -21.18 -7.14
N GLU A 103 -27.36 -21.21 -7.83
CA GLU A 103 -28.39 -20.19 -7.68
C GLU A 103 -29.25 -20.57 -6.48
N ILE A 104 -29.42 -19.63 -5.55
CA ILE A 104 -30.16 -19.83 -4.30
C ILE A 104 -31.30 -18.83 -4.32
N ASP A 105 -32.53 -19.32 -4.14
CA ASP A 105 -33.72 -18.49 -4.07
C ASP A 105 -33.84 -17.79 -2.71
N GLU A 106 -34.66 -16.73 -2.67
CA GLU A 106 -35.03 -16.12 -1.40
C GLU A 106 -35.72 -17.16 -0.49
N ARG A 107 -35.39 -17.11 0.81
CA ARG A 107 -35.93 -18.00 1.86
C ARG A 107 -35.54 -19.46 1.73
N THR A 108 -34.53 -19.79 0.93
CA THR A 108 -33.90 -21.10 1.00
C THR A 108 -33.19 -21.25 2.35
N GLU A 109 -33.36 -22.41 2.99
CA GLU A 109 -32.69 -22.75 4.24
C GLU A 109 -31.28 -23.26 3.95
N LEU A 110 -30.30 -22.65 4.60
CA LEU A 110 -28.90 -23.02 4.52
C LEU A 110 -28.42 -23.52 5.88
N ARG A 111 -27.64 -24.60 5.86
CA ARG A 111 -26.97 -25.07 7.06
C ARG A 111 -25.60 -24.42 7.16
N LEU A 112 -25.35 -23.69 8.24
CA LEU A 112 -24.05 -23.08 8.45
C LEU A 112 -22.99 -24.16 8.64
N SER A 113 -21.90 -24.07 7.89
CA SER A 113 -20.80 -25.02 7.98
C SER A 113 -19.70 -24.41 8.83
N GLY A 114 -19.65 -24.81 10.09
CA GLY A 114 -18.56 -24.47 10.99
C GLY A 114 -17.47 -25.53 10.92
N ALA A 115 -16.23 -25.13 10.61
CA ALA A 115 -15.05 -25.98 10.80
C ALA A 115 -14.69 -26.17 12.30
N PHE A 116 -15.40 -25.49 13.22
CA PHE A 116 -15.07 -25.42 14.64
C PHE A 116 -16.35 -25.43 15.48
N ASP A 117 -16.65 -26.60 16.04
CA ASP A 117 -17.65 -26.98 17.05
C ASP A 117 -19.15 -26.69 16.85
N GLY A 118 -19.91 -27.80 16.76
CA GLY A 118 -21.06 -28.06 17.63
C GLY A 118 -22.36 -27.32 17.32
N ASP A 119 -23.26 -28.03 16.64
CA ASP A 119 -24.64 -27.68 16.30
C ASP A 119 -24.82 -26.60 15.20
N GLY A 120 -24.99 -27.10 13.98
CA GLY A 120 -25.10 -26.29 12.78
C GLY A 120 -26.46 -25.60 12.69
N GLY A 121 -26.55 -24.40 13.26
CA GLY A 121 -27.71 -23.54 13.07
C GLY A 121 -28.01 -23.33 11.58
N SER A 122 -29.30 -23.24 11.25
CA SER A 122 -29.73 -22.90 9.91
C SER A 122 -30.02 -21.40 9.78
N VAL A 123 -29.94 -20.91 8.55
CA VAL A 123 -30.25 -19.52 8.20
C VAL A 123 -31.09 -19.51 6.93
N LEU A 124 -32.11 -18.67 6.89
CA LEU A 124 -32.87 -18.39 5.67
C LEU A 124 -32.20 -17.27 4.89
N VAL A 125 -31.97 -17.49 3.60
CA VAL A 125 -31.39 -16.46 2.73
C VAL A 125 -32.40 -15.32 2.53
N ALA A 126 -31.98 -14.09 2.83
CA ALA A 126 -32.86 -12.92 2.75
C ALA A 126 -33.13 -12.43 1.31
N CYS A 127 -32.28 -12.80 0.34
CA CYS A 127 -32.41 -12.42 -1.06
C CYS A 127 -31.83 -13.51 -1.97
N ALA A 128 -32.38 -13.67 -3.17
CA ALA A 128 -31.81 -14.60 -4.13
C ALA A 128 -30.36 -14.21 -4.47
N CYS A 129 -29.47 -15.20 -4.55
CA CYS A 129 -28.05 -14.96 -4.82
C CYS A 129 -27.40 -16.11 -5.58
N ARG A 130 -26.32 -15.81 -6.29
CA ARG A 130 -25.46 -16.81 -6.94
C ARG A 130 -24.19 -16.97 -6.13
N CYS A 131 -24.00 -18.15 -5.57
CA CYS A 131 -22.88 -18.45 -4.68
C CYS A 131 -21.88 -19.38 -5.34
N ARG A 132 -20.60 -19.20 -4.99
CA ARG A 132 -19.55 -20.14 -5.38
C ARG A 132 -19.77 -21.46 -4.65
N ALA A 133 -19.61 -22.57 -5.35
CA ALA A 133 -19.97 -23.89 -4.84
C ALA A 133 -18.88 -24.95 -5.07
N LEU A 134 -18.84 -25.94 -4.18
CA LEU A 134 -18.07 -27.17 -4.27
C LEU A 134 -19.02 -28.35 -4.03
N PHE A 135 -19.23 -29.13 -5.09
CA PHE A 135 -19.99 -30.38 -5.06
C PHE A 135 -19.03 -31.56 -4.83
N ASP A 136 -19.40 -32.43 -3.89
CA ASP A 136 -18.71 -33.69 -3.62
C ASP A 136 -19.64 -34.85 -3.99
N SER A 137 -19.22 -35.71 -4.90
CA SER A 137 -19.99 -36.88 -5.31
C SER A 137 -20.29 -37.86 -4.17
N ASN A 138 -19.47 -37.86 -3.12
CA ASN A 138 -19.68 -38.72 -1.95
C ASN A 138 -20.82 -38.19 -1.04
N ASP A 139 -21.13 -36.90 -1.10
CA ASP A 139 -22.22 -36.24 -0.36
C ASP A 139 -23.25 -35.69 -1.34
N SER A 140 -23.81 -36.57 -2.19
CA SER A 140 -24.67 -36.19 -3.33
C SER A 140 -25.94 -35.41 -2.96
N GLU A 141 -26.34 -35.39 -1.68
CA GLU A 141 -27.49 -34.62 -1.21
C GLU A 141 -27.15 -33.15 -0.92
N TRP A 142 -25.89 -32.84 -0.62
CA TRP A 142 -25.49 -31.51 -0.16
C TRP A 142 -24.42 -30.91 -1.06
N VAL A 143 -24.48 -29.58 -1.20
CA VAL A 143 -23.45 -28.80 -1.87
C VAL A 143 -22.86 -27.79 -0.90
N ASN A 144 -21.53 -27.70 -0.87
CA ASN A 144 -20.83 -26.70 -0.07
C ASN A 144 -20.81 -25.38 -0.82
N LEU A 145 -21.07 -24.28 -0.12
CA LEU A 145 -21.29 -22.96 -0.69
C LEU A 145 -20.48 -21.91 0.07
N VAL A 146 -20.04 -20.88 -0.63
CA VAL A 146 -19.56 -19.64 -0.03
C VAL A 146 -20.63 -18.58 -0.18
N VAL A 147 -21.29 -18.24 0.92
CA VAL A 147 -22.41 -17.31 0.93
C VAL A 147 -21.94 -15.96 1.48
N PRO A 148 -22.08 -14.86 0.72
CA PRO A 148 -21.65 -13.54 1.15
C PRO A 148 -22.24 -13.15 2.51
N GLY A 149 -21.37 -12.79 3.46
CA GLY A 149 -21.77 -12.40 4.81
C GLY A 149 -22.05 -13.55 5.77
N TYR A 150 -22.01 -14.81 5.31
CA TYR A 150 -22.23 -16.00 6.14
C TYR A 150 -21.04 -16.97 6.10
N GLY A 151 -20.17 -16.90 5.09
CA GLY A 151 -19.01 -17.77 4.96
C GLY A 151 -19.37 -19.12 4.34
N ALA A 152 -18.82 -20.21 4.86
CA ALA A 152 -19.10 -21.56 4.38
C ALA A 152 -20.49 -22.03 4.85
N CYS A 153 -21.30 -22.51 3.92
CA CYS A 153 -22.63 -23.06 4.15
C CYS A 153 -22.83 -24.35 3.36
N LYS A 154 -23.85 -25.13 3.71
CA LYS A 154 -24.34 -26.26 2.94
C LYS A 154 -25.79 -26.01 2.53
N ALA A 155 -26.12 -26.33 1.29
CA ALA A 155 -27.50 -26.37 0.80
C ALA A 155 -27.83 -27.78 0.33
N LYS A 156 -29.09 -28.18 0.50
CA LYS A 156 -29.58 -29.47 0.01
C LYS A 156 -29.93 -29.34 -1.47
N LEU A 157 -29.40 -30.22 -2.31
CA LEU A 157 -29.69 -30.25 -3.74
C LEU A 157 -31.12 -30.73 -3.97
N GLY A 158 -31.81 -30.11 -4.94
CA GLY A 158 -33.19 -30.43 -5.28
C GLY A 158 -34.25 -29.73 -4.42
N ASP A 159 -33.86 -29.11 -3.31
CA ASP A 159 -34.75 -28.22 -2.55
C ASP A 159 -34.94 -26.88 -3.30
N ARG A 160 -36.15 -26.31 -3.18
CA ARG A 160 -36.60 -24.99 -3.69
C ARG A 160 -35.50 -24.13 -4.35
N GLY A 161 -35.25 -24.38 -5.64
CA GLY A 161 -34.38 -23.53 -6.46
C GLY A 161 -32.88 -23.82 -6.40
N VAL A 162 -32.40 -24.71 -5.53
CA VAL A 162 -30.97 -25.03 -5.40
C VAL A 162 -30.53 -25.91 -6.58
N ARG A 163 -29.90 -25.28 -7.58
CA ARG A 163 -29.35 -25.97 -8.75
C ARG A 163 -27.86 -25.72 -8.86
N PHE A 164 -27.08 -26.80 -8.87
CA PHE A 164 -25.65 -26.74 -9.12
C PHE A 164 -25.36 -26.69 -10.62
N ALA A 165 -24.53 -25.73 -11.01
CA ALA A 165 -23.97 -25.60 -12.34
C ALA A 165 -22.44 -25.69 -12.23
N ALA A 166 -21.86 -26.78 -12.76
CA ALA A 166 -20.42 -26.97 -12.79
C ALA A 166 -19.73 -25.90 -13.67
N ASP A 167 -18.48 -25.56 -13.36
CA ASP A 167 -17.69 -24.68 -14.20
C ASP A 167 -17.46 -25.31 -15.58
N ALA A 168 -17.70 -24.55 -16.65
CA ALA A 168 -17.53 -25.00 -18.04
C ALA A 168 -16.06 -25.12 -18.50
N GLY A 169 -15.10 -25.19 -17.57
CA GLY A 169 -13.67 -25.23 -17.86
C GLY A 169 -12.83 -24.76 -16.67
N ARG A 170 -11.51 -24.61 -16.87
CA ARG A 170 -10.66 -24.00 -15.83
C ARG A 170 -11.13 -22.56 -15.60
N PRO A 171 -11.35 -22.14 -14.35
CA PRO A 171 -11.70 -20.75 -14.07
C PRO A 171 -10.61 -19.87 -14.69
N ALA A 172 -11.03 -18.89 -15.49
CA ALA A 172 -10.12 -17.88 -16.00
C ALA A 172 -9.36 -17.30 -14.80
N CYS A 173 -8.04 -17.23 -14.90
CA CYS A 173 -7.21 -16.70 -13.83
C CYS A 173 -7.71 -15.29 -13.51
N LEU A 174 -8.40 -15.14 -12.38
CA LEU A 174 -9.02 -13.88 -12.02
C LEU A 174 -7.94 -12.81 -11.90
N GLU A 175 -8.23 -11.62 -12.43
CA GLU A 175 -7.39 -10.47 -12.18
C GLU A 175 -7.30 -10.25 -10.68
N LYS A 176 -6.08 -10.19 -10.14
CA LYS A 176 -5.89 -9.95 -8.71
C LYS A 176 -6.49 -8.58 -8.37
N ARG A 177 -7.31 -8.54 -7.31
CA ARG A 177 -8.08 -7.35 -6.94
C ARG A 177 -7.32 -6.40 -6.02
N LEU A 178 -6.27 -6.85 -5.34
CA LEU A 178 -5.42 -5.98 -4.55
C LEU A 178 -4.61 -5.05 -5.45
N LYS A 179 -4.97 -3.75 -5.48
CA LYS A 179 -4.21 -2.72 -6.17
C LYS A 179 -4.06 -1.53 -5.22
N GLY A 180 -2.87 -1.36 -4.65
CA GLY A 180 -2.62 -0.30 -3.69
C GLY A 180 -1.67 -0.73 -2.58
N ALA A 181 -2.16 -0.78 -1.34
CA ALA A 181 -1.35 -0.99 -0.14
C ALA A 181 -1.60 -2.35 0.53
N LEU A 182 -0.52 -2.96 1.00
CA LEU A 182 -0.53 -4.11 1.91
C LEU A 182 0.29 -3.76 3.14
N GLU A 183 -0.31 -3.94 4.31
CA GLU A 183 0.33 -3.73 5.59
C GLU A 183 0.27 -5.01 6.42
N LEU A 184 1.41 -5.56 6.82
CA LEU A 184 1.51 -6.75 7.66
C LEU A 184 2.13 -6.35 9.00
N PHE A 185 1.37 -6.51 10.08
CA PHE A 185 1.81 -6.16 11.43
C PHE A 185 1.92 -7.38 12.32
N TYR A 186 3.11 -7.63 12.84
CA TYR A 186 3.41 -8.70 13.80
C TYR A 186 3.01 -10.09 13.28
N VAL A 187 3.01 -10.28 11.96
CA VAL A 187 2.83 -11.58 11.31
C VAL A 187 4.17 -12.31 11.38
N GLU A 188 4.14 -13.52 11.92
CA GLU A 188 5.30 -14.40 11.99
C GLU A 188 5.41 -15.20 10.69
N PHE A 189 6.59 -15.27 10.10
CA PHE A 189 6.85 -16.05 8.90
C PHE A 189 7.74 -17.24 9.26
N GLU A 190 7.41 -18.43 8.75
CA GLU A 190 8.26 -19.60 8.94
C GLU A 190 9.68 -19.38 8.37
N THR A 191 9.76 -18.72 7.21
CA THR A 191 11.03 -18.32 6.56
C THR A 191 10.83 -17.02 5.77
N PRO A 192 11.89 -16.28 5.41
CA PRO A 192 11.78 -15.13 4.50
C PRO A 192 11.14 -15.49 3.16
N GLY A 193 11.38 -16.71 2.66
CA GLY A 193 10.80 -17.19 1.41
C GLY A 193 9.26 -17.22 1.44
N VAL A 194 8.66 -17.49 2.60
CA VAL A 194 7.20 -17.51 2.77
C VAL A 194 6.59 -16.11 2.61
N LEU A 195 7.23 -15.06 3.13
CA LEU A 195 6.82 -13.67 2.89
C LEU A 195 6.81 -13.37 1.38
N ILE A 196 7.91 -13.71 0.70
CA ILE A 196 8.06 -13.47 -0.73
C ILE A 196 7.02 -14.24 -1.54
N ASP A 197 6.74 -15.49 -1.16
CA ASP A 197 5.69 -16.30 -1.79
C ASP A 197 4.31 -15.63 -1.68
N VAL A 198 3.94 -15.04 -0.52
CA VAL A 198 2.68 -14.28 -0.38
C VAL A 198 2.68 -13.06 -1.28
N LEU A 199 3.76 -12.29 -1.27
CA LEU A 199 3.87 -11.10 -2.10
C LEU A 199 3.63 -11.50 -3.55
N VAL A 200 4.34 -12.50 -4.08
CA VAL A 200 4.11 -13.02 -5.44
C VAL A 200 2.66 -13.44 -5.69
N LEU A 201 1.95 -13.98 -4.68
CA LEU A 201 0.53 -14.30 -4.79
C LEU A 201 -0.37 -13.08 -4.89
N VAL A 202 -0.05 -11.96 -4.25
CA VAL A 202 -0.91 -10.76 -4.20
C VAL A 202 -0.49 -9.62 -5.14
N THR A 203 0.75 -9.59 -5.66
CA THR A 203 1.41 -8.36 -6.19
C THR A 203 1.08 -7.90 -7.61
N ARG A 204 -0.08 -8.20 -8.20
CA ARG A 204 -0.44 -7.53 -9.48
C ARG A 204 -0.98 -6.12 -9.22
N GLY A 205 -0.08 -5.18 -8.94
CA GLY A 205 -0.41 -3.75 -8.74
C GLY A 205 -0.22 -3.24 -7.30
N LEU A 206 0.58 -3.93 -6.48
CA LEU A 206 0.96 -3.42 -5.17
C LEU A 206 1.91 -2.23 -5.33
N CYS A 207 1.51 -1.06 -4.82
CA CYS A 207 2.31 0.17 -4.86
C CYS A 207 2.85 0.57 -3.48
N SER A 208 2.27 0.09 -2.38
CA SER A 208 2.73 0.36 -1.02
C SER A 208 2.81 -0.93 -0.20
N LEU A 209 3.93 -1.15 0.47
CA LEU A 209 4.14 -2.30 1.34
C LEU A 209 4.65 -1.80 2.69
N LYS A 210 3.96 -2.20 3.76
CA LYS A 210 4.45 -1.98 5.13
C LYS A 210 4.59 -3.30 5.86
N LEU A 211 5.76 -3.54 6.43
CA LEU A 211 6.05 -4.73 7.21
C LEU A 211 6.53 -4.31 8.60
N TYR A 212 5.79 -4.72 9.63
CA TYR A 212 6.14 -4.45 11.01
C TYR A 212 6.40 -5.79 11.71
N PHE A 213 7.66 -6.11 11.95
CA PHE A 213 8.03 -7.31 12.71
C PHE A 213 7.91 -7.06 14.20
N LYS A 214 8.00 -8.10 15.03
CA LYS A 214 8.09 -7.93 16.49
C LYS A 214 9.52 -7.50 16.84
N ALA A 215 9.68 -6.54 17.74
CA ALA A 215 10.99 -6.03 18.12
C ALA A 215 11.93 -7.10 18.71
N GLU A 216 11.35 -8.10 19.37
CA GLU A 216 12.07 -9.22 19.99
C GLU A 216 12.46 -10.31 18.97
N ASP A 217 11.95 -10.22 17.74
CA ASP A 217 12.13 -11.25 16.72
C ASP A 217 13.43 -11.04 15.94
N THR A 218 14.50 -11.63 16.49
CA THR A 218 15.81 -11.70 15.83
C THR A 218 15.95 -12.92 14.92
N THR A 219 14.85 -13.63 14.63
CA THR A 219 14.93 -14.80 13.76
C THR A 219 15.29 -14.43 12.33
N ALA A 220 15.83 -15.40 11.59
CA ALA A 220 16.11 -15.23 10.16
C ALA A 220 14.88 -14.79 9.36
N ALA A 221 13.66 -15.00 9.87
CA ALA A 221 12.41 -14.60 9.21
C ALA A 221 12.20 -13.08 9.12
N SER A 222 12.85 -12.28 9.99
CA SER A 222 12.83 -10.81 9.90
C SER A 222 13.86 -10.26 8.92
N HIS A 223 14.62 -11.12 8.23
CA HIS A 223 15.55 -10.73 7.18
C HIS A 223 14.80 -10.45 5.88
N VAL A 224 14.90 -9.23 5.40
CA VAL A 224 14.23 -8.74 4.20
C VAL A 224 15.29 -8.36 3.17
N ASP A 225 15.38 -9.16 2.11
CA ASP A 225 16.26 -8.88 0.98
C ASP A 225 15.55 -7.97 -0.04
N LEU A 226 16.12 -6.78 -0.28
CA LEU A 226 15.58 -5.82 -1.24
C LEU A 226 15.57 -6.35 -2.68
N CYS A 227 16.55 -7.17 -3.08
CA CYS A 227 16.58 -7.78 -4.42
C CYS A 227 15.39 -8.73 -4.61
N THR A 228 15.12 -9.54 -3.59
CA THR A 228 14.00 -10.49 -3.62
C THR A 228 12.64 -9.78 -3.53
N LEU A 229 12.54 -8.69 -2.76
CA LEU A 229 11.36 -7.82 -2.76
C LEU A 229 11.12 -7.14 -4.11
N ALA A 230 12.16 -6.60 -4.76
CA ALA A 230 12.06 -5.98 -6.07
C ALA A 230 11.49 -6.95 -7.11
N ARG A 231 11.90 -8.23 -7.05
CA ARG A 231 11.39 -9.30 -7.92
C ARG A 231 9.91 -9.62 -7.64
N ALA A 232 9.51 -9.66 -6.38
CA ALA A 232 8.14 -9.96 -5.99
C ALA A 232 7.17 -8.80 -6.24
N CYS A 233 7.65 -7.56 -6.08
CA CYS A 233 6.89 -6.31 -6.11
C CYS A 233 7.54 -5.27 -7.04
N PRO A 234 7.60 -5.50 -8.36
CA PRO A 234 8.34 -4.63 -9.28
C PRO A 234 7.76 -3.21 -9.41
N ASN A 235 6.46 -3.04 -9.13
CA ASN A 235 5.75 -1.76 -9.22
C ASN A 235 5.63 -1.04 -7.85
N LEU A 236 6.39 -1.47 -6.84
CA LEU A 236 6.33 -0.86 -5.52
C LEU A 236 6.87 0.57 -5.56
N LEU A 237 6.13 1.51 -5.00
CA LEU A 237 6.49 2.93 -4.89
C LEU A 237 6.88 3.30 -3.46
N HIS A 238 6.23 2.70 -2.47
CA HIS A 238 6.46 2.97 -1.05
C HIS A 238 6.76 1.68 -0.29
N LEU A 239 7.89 1.67 0.42
CA LEU A 239 8.30 0.60 1.30
C LEU A 239 8.49 1.14 2.72
N CYS A 240 7.83 0.54 3.69
CA CYS A 240 8.08 0.79 5.11
C CYS A 240 8.40 -0.53 5.80
N LEU A 241 9.56 -0.61 6.44
CA LEU A 241 10.01 -1.75 7.20
C LEU A 241 10.23 -1.29 8.64
N ARG A 242 9.67 -2.02 9.60
CA ARG A 242 9.92 -1.79 11.03
C ARG A 242 10.40 -3.06 11.71
N TYR A 243 11.46 -2.94 12.52
CA TYR A 243 12.08 -4.07 13.21
C TYR A 243 12.66 -5.14 12.28
N ALA A 244 12.97 -4.80 11.02
CA ALA A 244 13.50 -5.74 10.04
C ALA A 244 15.03 -5.72 9.99
N THR A 245 15.60 -6.83 9.51
CA THR A 245 16.98 -6.90 9.03
C THR A 245 16.97 -6.79 7.50
N VAL A 246 17.12 -5.59 6.99
CA VAL A 246 17.33 -5.28 5.56
C VAL A 246 18.73 -5.71 5.09
N VAL A 247 18.76 -6.54 4.05
CA VAL A 247 19.98 -6.90 3.34
C VAL A 247 19.79 -6.60 1.85
N VAL A 248 20.90 -6.37 1.14
CA VAL A 248 20.88 -6.32 -0.32
C VAL A 248 21.79 -7.43 -0.83
N SER A 249 21.19 -8.54 -1.27
CA SER A 249 21.95 -9.60 -1.93
C SER A 249 22.51 -9.10 -3.28
N GLU A 250 23.46 -9.84 -3.87
CA GLU A 250 24.17 -9.42 -5.09
C GLU A 250 23.23 -8.82 -6.18
N HIS A 251 23.71 -7.74 -6.81
CA HIS A 251 22.98 -6.85 -7.74
C HIS A 251 22.12 -7.59 -8.78
N ASP A 252 20.88 -7.89 -8.40
CA ASP A 252 19.90 -8.54 -9.27
C ASP A 252 19.36 -7.55 -10.32
N ALA A 253 19.08 -8.04 -11.53
CA ALA A 253 18.44 -7.27 -12.59
C ALA A 253 17.10 -6.64 -12.17
N ALA A 254 16.38 -7.26 -11.22
CA ALA A 254 15.16 -6.73 -10.64
C ALA A 254 15.39 -5.42 -9.89
N LEU A 255 16.48 -5.30 -9.13
CA LEU A 255 16.80 -4.08 -8.38
C LEU A 255 17.11 -2.91 -9.32
N ARG A 256 17.78 -3.19 -10.45
CA ARG A 256 18.02 -2.20 -11.52
C ARG A 256 16.72 -1.61 -12.08
N LEU A 257 15.65 -2.39 -12.11
CA LEU A 257 14.36 -2.00 -12.67
C LEU A 257 13.37 -1.48 -11.62
N TRP A 258 13.71 -1.53 -10.33
CA TRP A 258 12.78 -1.23 -9.26
C TRP A 258 12.53 0.28 -9.10
N SER A 259 11.26 0.70 -9.21
CA SER A 259 10.85 2.11 -9.24
C SER A 259 10.39 2.66 -7.88
N VAL A 260 11.01 2.21 -6.80
CA VAL A 260 10.62 2.65 -5.46
C VAL A 260 10.98 4.12 -5.25
N LYS A 261 10.03 4.91 -4.76
CA LYS A 261 10.17 6.36 -4.52
C LYS A 261 10.43 6.68 -3.05
N THR A 262 9.85 5.90 -2.14
CA THR A 262 9.97 6.10 -0.70
C THR A 262 10.40 4.81 -0.02
N ILE A 263 11.45 4.89 0.79
CA ILE A 263 11.88 3.81 1.67
C ILE A 263 11.96 4.35 3.10
N GLU A 264 11.25 3.71 4.02
CA GLU A 264 11.31 3.99 5.45
C GLU A 264 11.78 2.76 6.21
N LEU A 265 12.93 2.85 6.85
CA LEU A 265 13.52 1.80 7.68
C LEU A 265 13.47 2.28 9.13
N ASP A 266 12.49 1.81 9.89
CA ASP A 266 12.25 2.27 11.26
C ASP A 266 12.66 1.20 12.27
N GLU A 267 13.54 1.54 13.21
CA GLU A 267 14.07 0.58 14.19
C GLU A 267 14.59 -0.70 13.52
N CYS A 268 15.32 -0.57 12.40
CA CYS A 268 15.94 -1.69 11.70
C CYS A 268 17.38 -1.89 12.21
N SER A 269 17.84 -3.15 12.26
CA SER A 269 19.27 -3.45 12.47
C SER A 269 20.03 -3.22 11.15
N ASN A 270 21.30 -3.67 11.04
CA ASN A 270 22.14 -3.81 9.81
C ASN A 270 22.93 -2.58 9.34
N THR A 271 23.91 -2.88 8.47
CA THR A 271 24.85 -1.94 7.88
C THR A 271 24.17 -1.10 6.81
N LEU A 272 24.26 0.23 6.93
CA LEU A 272 23.80 1.16 5.91
C LEU A 272 24.64 1.03 4.63
N ALA A 273 25.82 0.40 4.71
CA ALA A 273 26.73 0.17 3.59
C ALA A 273 26.05 -0.39 2.32
N ASP A 274 25.16 -1.38 2.45
CA ASP A 274 24.45 -1.97 1.30
C ASP A 274 23.54 -0.95 0.61
N LEU A 275 22.82 -0.17 1.41
CA LEU A 275 21.88 0.83 0.93
C LEU A 275 22.61 2.02 0.32
N VAL A 276 23.71 2.44 0.93
CA VAL A 276 24.63 3.46 0.42
C VAL A 276 25.25 2.98 -0.90
N GLY A 277 25.70 1.73 -0.98
CA GLY A 277 26.18 1.10 -2.21
C GLY A 277 25.14 1.18 -3.33
N CYS A 278 23.86 0.96 -3.01
CA CYS A 278 22.77 1.10 -3.96
C CYS A 278 22.55 2.54 -4.45
N LEU A 279 22.77 3.54 -3.59
CA LEU A 279 22.61 4.96 -3.96
C LEU A 279 23.81 5.50 -4.76
N ARG A 280 25.00 4.94 -4.56
CA ARG A 280 26.20 5.26 -5.33
C ARG A 280 26.14 4.78 -6.77
N ASP A 281 25.43 3.68 -7.06
CA ASP A 281 25.36 3.10 -8.39
C ASP A 281 24.26 3.77 -9.25
N PRO A 282 24.62 4.63 -10.22
CA PRO A 282 23.66 5.34 -11.06
C PRO A 282 22.91 4.42 -12.04
N GLU A 283 23.37 3.19 -12.24
CA GLU A 283 22.69 2.20 -13.07
C GLU A 283 21.42 1.66 -12.37
N LEU A 284 21.39 1.68 -11.04
CA LEU A 284 20.22 1.29 -10.27
C LEU A 284 19.16 2.39 -10.31
N ARG A 285 17.91 1.99 -10.57
CA ARG A 285 16.77 2.93 -10.48
C ARG A 285 16.55 3.45 -9.06
N ILE A 286 16.93 2.71 -8.02
CA ILE A 286 16.85 3.18 -6.63
C ILE A 286 17.67 4.47 -6.43
N ALA A 287 18.88 4.56 -6.97
CA ALA A 287 19.69 5.79 -6.96
C ALA A 287 18.99 6.93 -7.73
N ARG A 288 18.32 6.61 -8.83
CA ARG A 288 17.70 7.63 -9.71
C ARG A 288 16.29 8.06 -9.31
N GLU A 289 15.56 7.26 -8.53
CA GLU A 289 14.13 7.45 -8.31
C GLU A 289 13.73 7.51 -6.84
N VAL A 290 14.57 7.05 -5.90
CA VAL A 290 14.28 7.25 -4.48
C VAL A 290 14.41 8.74 -4.17
N VAL A 291 13.25 9.31 -3.82
CA VAL A 291 13.08 10.70 -3.41
C VAL A 291 13.15 10.82 -1.90
N GLN A 292 12.63 9.83 -1.17
CA GLN A 292 12.57 9.89 0.28
C GLN A 292 13.15 8.63 0.87
N LEU A 293 14.19 8.81 1.68
CA LEU A 293 14.80 7.74 2.45
C LEU A 293 14.84 8.15 3.92
N LYS A 294 14.16 7.41 4.77
CA LYS A 294 14.19 7.62 6.21
C LYS A 294 14.76 6.40 6.89
N VAL A 295 15.76 6.60 7.74
CA VAL A 295 16.40 5.50 8.47
C VAL A 295 16.48 5.85 9.96
N THR A 296 15.99 4.93 10.78
CA THR A 296 16.04 4.96 12.24
C THR A 296 16.68 3.65 12.71
N PRO A 297 17.75 3.67 13.51
CA PRO A 297 18.34 2.43 14.05
C PRO A 297 17.43 1.82 15.11
N ARG A 298 17.61 0.53 15.40
CA ARG A 298 17.01 -0.10 16.57
C ARG A 298 17.38 0.62 17.86
N LYS A 299 16.51 0.52 18.87
CA LYS A 299 16.77 1.11 20.19
C LYS A 299 18.08 0.55 20.77
N ASN A 300 18.97 1.45 21.19
CA ASN A 300 20.32 1.16 21.72
C ASN A 300 21.35 0.70 20.67
N GLU A 301 20.99 0.66 19.38
CA GLU A 301 21.94 0.47 18.29
C GLU A 301 22.31 1.83 17.69
N VAL A 302 23.52 1.90 17.13
CA VAL A 302 24.04 3.08 16.44
C VAL A 302 24.66 2.60 15.15
N PHE A 303 24.27 3.20 14.02
CA PHE A 303 24.97 2.93 12.77
C PHE A 303 26.37 3.54 12.82
N VAL A 304 27.29 2.95 12.06
CA VAL A 304 28.64 3.45 11.91
C VAL A 304 28.58 4.90 11.39
N GLU A 305 29.29 5.81 12.06
CA GLU A 305 29.20 7.25 11.77
C GLU A 305 29.62 7.56 10.32
N GLU A 306 30.62 6.84 9.81
CA GLU A 306 31.07 6.92 8.42
C GLU A 306 29.93 6.60 7.45
N GLU A 307 29.17 5.52 7.69
CA GLU A 307 28.06 5.13 6.82
C GLU A 307 26.90 6.13 6.88
N VAL A 308 26.62 6.69 8.06
CA VAL A 308 25.58 7.73 8.23
C VAL A 308 26.01 9.00 7.50
N ARG A 309 27.24 9.46 7.72
CA ARG A 309 27.79 10.65 7.06
C ARG A 309 27.71 10.51 5.55
N GLU A 310 28.03 9.32 5.07
CA GLU A 310 27.98 9.02 3.66
C GLU A 310 26.56 8.98 3.10
N LEU A 311 25.64 8.32 3.79
CA LEU A 311 24.22 8.33 3.43
C LEU A 311 23.70 9.77 3.33
N MET A 312 24.11 10.65 4.26
CA MET A 312 23.71 12.06 4.26
C MET A 312 24.32 12.88 3.12
N THR A 313 25.40 12.42 2.45
CA THR A 313 25.94 13.13 1.26
C THR A 313 24.95 13.14 0.10
N HIS A 314 24.03 12.18 0.08
CA HIS A 314 22.96 12.07 -0.91
C HIS A 314 21.71 12.90 -0.58
N ASP A 315 21.67 13.55 0.60
CA ASP A 315 20.57 14.45 0.98
C ASP A 315 20.63 15.73 0.14
N GLY A 316 19.48 16.20 -0.31
CA GLY A 316 19.40 17.39 -1.13
C GLY A 316 19.83 17.21 -2.60
N GLU A 317 20.35 16.04 -3.00
CA GLU A 317 20.62 15.72 -4.39
C GLU A 317 19.32 15.72 -5.21
N PHE A 318 19.38 16.17 -6.46
CA PHE A 318 18.27 16.05 -7.39
C PHE A 318 18.47 14.77 -8.19
N PRO A 319 17.68 13.69 -7.95
CA PRO A 319 17.80 12.49 -8.74
C PRO A 319 17.59 12.84 -10.21
N PRO A 320 18.39 12.27 -11.13
CA PRO A 320 18.26 12.57 -12.55
C PRO A 320 16.82 12.31 -12.96
N LEU A 321 16.09 13.39 -13.30
CA LEU A 321 14.69 13.35 -13.69
C LEU A 321 14.54 12.29 -14.78
N VAL A 322 14.04 11.12 -14.39
CA VAL A 322 13.41 10.21 -15.35
C VAL A 322 12.18 10.98 -15.77
N LYS A 323 12.31 11.79 -16.82
CA LYS A 323 11.29 12.72 -17.32
C LYS A 323 9.95 12.01 -17.27
N GLU A 324 9.18 12.22 -16.19
CA GLU A 324 7.85 11.66 -16.11
C GLU A 324 7.13 12.33 -17.26
N LYS A 325 6.76 11.51 -18.24
CA LYS A 325 6.09 11.99 -19.43
C LYS A 325 4.86 12.73 -18.90
N LEU A 326 4.82 14.05 -19.11
CA LEU A 326 3.66 14.89 -18.77
C LEU A 326 2.38 14.11 -19.07
N PRO A 327 1.39 14.08 -18.14
CA PRO A 327 0.13 13.38 -18.35
C PRO A 327 -0.45 13.70 -19.72
N ARG A 328 -1.10 12.73 -20.37
CA ARG A 328 -1.67 12.94 -21.72
C ARG A 328 -2.62 14.13 -21.75
N SER A 329 -3.33 14.38 -20.65
CA SER A 329 -4.17 15.57 -20.46
C SER A 329 -3.36 16.86 -20.49
N SER A 330 -2.26 16.97 -19.73
CA SER A 330 -1.36 18.13 -19.74
C SER A 330 -0.73 18.36 -21.11
N LYS A 331 -0.30 17.29 -21.80
CA LYS A 331 0.19 17.37 -23.19
C LYS A 331 -0.90 17.83 -24.15
N SER A 332 -2.11 17.32 -24.01
CA SER A 332 -3.25 17.69 -24.86
C SER A 332 -3.71 19.12 -24.60
N ALA A 333 -3.65 19.60 -23.36
CA ALA A 333 -3.91 20.99 -23.01
C ALA A 333 -2.87 21.91 -23.65
N VAL A 334 -1.57 21.59 -23.53
CA VAL A 334 -0.49 22.35 -24.20
C VAL A 334 -0.68 22.32 -25.72
N ILE A 335 -0.95 21.16 -26.32
CA ILE A 335 -1.20 21.03 -27.76
C ILE A 335 -2.44 21.83 -28.14
N SER A 336 -3.54 21.76 -27.40
CA SER A 336 -4.78 22.49 -27.69
C SER A 336 -4.57 24.00 -27.65
N VAL A 337 -3.85 24.51 -26.65
CA VAL A 337 -3.50 25.92 -26.57
C VAL A 337 -2.65 26.32 -27.77
N VAL A 338 -1.61 25.54 -28.10
CA VAL A 338 -0.74 25.79 -29.27
C VAL A 338 -1.52 25.72 -30.58
N THR A 339 -2.45 24.77 -30.73
CA THR A 339 -3.20 24.55 -32.00
C THR A 339 -4.28 25.61 -32.20
N ALA A 340 -4.99 26.01 -31.13
CA ALA A 340 -5.92 27.14 -31.18
C ALA A 340 -5.20 28.47 -31.48
N ALA A 341 -3.95 28.59 -31.02
CA ALA A 341 -3.04 29.67 -31.36
C ALA A 341 -2.68 29.73 -32.86
N ILE A 342 -2.60 28.58 -33.55
CA ILE A 342 -2.25 28.52 -34.98
C ILE A 342 -3.43 28.97 -35.87
N TRP A 343 -4.67 28.80 -35.43
CA TRP A 343 -5.87 29.11 -36.24
C TRP A 343 -6.55 30.43 -35.92
N SER A 344 -6.17 31.08 -34.82
CA SER A 344 -6.61 32.45 -34.53
C SER A 344 -5.39 33.33 -34.34
N THR A 345 -5.36 34.49 -34.98
CA THR A 345 -4.23 35.43 -34.97
C THR A 345 -4.01 36.13 -33.62
N LYS A 346 -4.64 35.67 -32.53
CA LYS A 346 -4.74 36.38 -31.24
C LYS A 346 -4.27 35.62 -29.97
N PRO A 347 -4.34 34.28 -29.82
CA PRO A 347 -3.96 33.61 -28.57
C PRO A 347 -2.44 33.45 -28.38
N ILE A 348 -1.64 33.47 -29.45
CA ILE A 348 -0.16 33.39 -29.33
C ILE A 348 0.39 34.59 -28.56
N TYR A 349 -0.23 35.77 -28.68
CA TYR A 349 0.17 36.95 -27.90
C TYR A 349 -0.14 36.84 -26.39
N GLY A 350 -0.93 35.84 -25.98
CA GLY A 350 -1.25 35.61 -24.57
C GLY A 350 -0.29 34.64 -23.86
N MET A 351 0.39 33.76 -24.59
CA MET A 351 1.49 32.95 -24.05
C MET A 351 2.80 33.69 -24.24
N ASP A 352 3.03 34.69 -23.40
CA ASP A 352 4.32 35.34 -23.34
C ASP A 352 5.40 34.38 -22.79
N SER A 353 6.66 34.81 -22.88
CA SER A 353 7.80 34.08 -22.33
C SER A 353 7.62 33.76 -20.84
N TYR A 354 6.82 34.54 -20.12
CA TYR A 354 6.54 34.34 -18.71
C TYR A 354 5.63 33.12 -18.47
N ILE A 355 4.50 32.98 -19.17
CA ILE A 355 3.64 31.79 -19.04
C ILE A 355 4.38 30.51 -19.48
N LEU A 356 5.15 30.57 -20.57
CA LEU A 356 5.97 29.43 -20.98
C LEU A 356 7.03 29.09 -19.93
N SER A 357 7.67 30.11 -19.33
CA SER A 357 8.62 29.89 -18.23
C SER A 357 7.96 29.25 -17.01
N LEU A 358 6.71 29.60 -16.69
CA LEU A 358 5.96 28.98 -15.60
C LEU A 358 5.61 27.52 -15.91
N ILE A 359 5.18 27.21 -17.14
CA ILE A 359 4.89 25.83 -17.57
C ILE A 359 6.17 25.00 -17.54
N PHE A 360 7.29 25.54 -18.04
CA PHE A 360 8.57 24.84 -18.02
C PHE A 360 9.10 24.71 -16.60
N ALA A 361 9.06 25.77 -15.77
CA ALA A 361 9.46 25.72 -14.37
C ALA A 361 8.64 24.68 -13.60
N PHE A 362 7.32 24.67 -13.79
CA PHE A 362 6.41 23.69 -13.21
C PHE A 362 6.75 22.27 -13.69
N ALA A 363 6.88 22.07 -15.00
CA ALA A 363 7.24 20.78 -15.61
C ALA A 363 8.68 20.34 -15.28
N SER A 364 9.54 21.27 -14.86
CA SER A 364 10.93 21.03 -14.51
C SER A 364 11.18 21.01 -13.00
N THR A 365 10.17 21.14 -12.14
CA THR A 365 10.37 21.22 -10.68
C THR A 365 11.06 19.93 -10.24
N PRO A 366 12.38 19.96 -10.01
CA PRO A 366 13.11 18.74 -9.79
C PRO A 366 12.80 18.29 -8.38
N THR A 367 12.35 17.06 -8.22
CA THR A 367 12.10 16.52 -6.90
C THR A 367 13.43 16.37 -6.18
N GLN A 368 13.62 17.11 -5.08
CA GLN A 368 14.84 17.01 -4.29
C GLN A 368 14.79 15.75 -3.42
N ARG A 369 15.86 14.96 -3.41
CA ARG A 369 15.96 13.81 -2.51
C ARG A 369 16.06 14.31 -1.07
N SER A 370 15.28 13.70 -0.18
CA SER A 370 15.32 13.93 1.25
C SER A 370 15.75 12.65 1.96
N ILE A 371 16.87 12.75 2.66
CA ILE A 371 17.41 11.69 3.50
C ILE A 371 17.30 12.14 4.96
N ALA A 372 16.59 11.36 5.75
CA ALA A 372 16.39 11.63 7.17
C ALA A 372 16.95 10.50 8.01
N TYR A 373 18.01 10.80 8.76
CA TYR A 373 18.50 9.94 9.83
C TYR A 373 17.95 10.42 11.17
N ARG A 374 17.31 9.54 11.94
CA ARG A 374 16.84 9.86 13.29
C ARG A 374 17.55 8.99 14.32
N PHE A 375 18.27 9.64 15.24
CA PHE A 375 18.80 8.97 16.41
C PHE A 375 17.71 8.86 17.49
N LEU A 376 17.39 7.64 17.91
CA LEU A 376 16.51 7.41 19.05
C LEU A 376 17.33 7.47 20.34
N TYR A 377 17.50 8.68 20.89
CA TYR A 377 18.01 8.79 22.26
C TYR A 377 17.01 8.16 23.21
N SER A 378 17.39 7.03 23.81
CA SER A 378 16.81 6.56 25.05
C SER A 378 17.22 7.55 26.16
N TRP A 379 16.50 8.67 26.28
CA TRP A 379 16.57 9.48 27.49
C TRP A 379 16.02 8.63 28.64
N ASN A 380 16.92 7.93 29.32
CA ASN A 380 16.61 7.25 30.56
C ASN A 380 16.47 8.35 31.63
N THR A 381 15.34 9.05 31.62
CA THR A 381 15.03 10.18 32.51
C THR A 381 15.08 9.80 34.00
N LYS A 382 15.16 8.50 34.33
CA LYS A 382 15.37 8.03 35.70
C LYS A 382 16.81 8.14 36.24
N LEU A 383 17.84 8.17 35.39
CA LEU A 383 19.23 8.24 35.88
C LEU A 383 19.76 9.68 35.95
N VAL A 384 19.32 10.55 35.05
CA VAL A 384 19.72 11.96 35.08
C VAL A 384 19.14 12.67 36.31
N TRP A 385 17.89 12.37 36.71
CA TRP A 385 17.30 12.97 37.91
C TRP A 385 17.99 12.52 39.22
N ASN A 386 18.51 11.29 39.31
CA ASN A 386 19.19 10.83 40.52
C ASN A 386 20.64 11.33 40.64
N SER A 387 21.32 11.66 39.54
CA SER A 387 22.64 12.30 39.59
C SER A 387 22.56 13.81 39.80
N PHE A 388 21.52 14.49 39.29
CA PHE A 388 21.30 15.92 39.54
C PHE A 388 20.80 16.24 40.96
N ALA A 389 20.25 15.25 41.68
CA ALA A 389 19.84 15.43 43.08
C ALA A 389 20.98 15.26 44.09
N LEU A 390 22.18 14.83 43.67
CA LEU A 390 23.30 14.50 44.57
C LEU A 390 24.56 15.35 44.43
N GLN A 391 24.60 16.30 43.50
CA GLN A 391 25.64 17.33 43.47
C GLN A 391 25.01 18.69 43.24
N GLY A 392 24.81 19.42 44.35
CA GLY A 392 24.58 20.85 44.32
C GLY A 392 25.81 21.55 43.74
N GLU A 393 25.56 22.61 42.98
CA GLU A 393 26.51 23.43 42.22
C GLU A 393 26.88 22.92 40.82
N VAL A 394 26.23 23.46 39.79
CA VAL A 394 26.93 24.11 38.66
C VAL A 394 26.03 25.23 38.10
N ARG A 395 26.56 26.46 38.11
CA ARG A 395 26.09 27.60 37.31
C ARG A 395 26.57 27.46 35.86
N ASN A 396 25.72 27.87 34.93
CA ASN A 396 25.98 28.27 33.53
C ASN A 396 25.96 27.20 32.41
N LEU A 397 25.33 27.66 31.31
CA LEU A 397 25.41 27.26 29.90
C LEU A 397 24.64 26.00 29.46
N VAL A 398 23.48 26.24 28.80
CA VAL A 398 23.29 25.92 27.37
C VAL A 398 22.34 26.95 26.77
N THR A 399 22.84 27.75 25.82
CA THR A 399 22.07 28.58 24.90
C THR A 399 21.35 27.68 23.89
N TYR A 400 20.03 27.78 23.81
CA TYR A 400 19.24 27.14 22.75
C TYR A 400 19.43 27.91 21.43
N ASP A 401 19.84 27.17 20.40
CA ASP A 401 19.87 27.58 19.00
C ASP A 401 18.43 27.80 18.49
N ARG A 402 18.20 28.95 17.86
CA ARG A 402 16.88 29.49 17.48
C ARG A 402 16.65 29.44 15.95
N ASP A 403 17.41 28.64 15.22
CA ASP A 403 17.49 28.70 13.75
C ASP A 403 16.70 27.62 12.97
N CYS A 404 15.63 27.06 13.54
CA CYS A 404 14.75 26.10 12.83
C CYS A 404 13.38 26.67 12.38
N LEU A 405 13.14 27.98 12.51
CA LEU A 405 11.87 28.61 12.09
C LEU A 405 11.68 29.00 10.60
N PRO A 406 12.68 29.03 9.68
CA PRO A 406 12.41 29.45 8.30
C PRO A 406 11.72 28.39 7.43
N LEU A 407 11.91 27.09 7.70
CA LEU A 407 11.40 26.01 6.82
C LEU A 407 9.87 25.82 6.86
N VAL A 408 9.22 26.15 7.96
CA VAL A 408 7.76 26.01 8.11
C VAL A 408 7.02 27.09 7.32
N LYS A 409 7.60 28.29 7.16
CA LYS A 409 6.99 29.38 6.38
C LYS A 409 7.05 29.15 4.88
N THR A 410 8.07 28.45 4.37
CA THR A 410 8.21 28.17 2.93
C THR A 410 7.27 27.06 2.47
N LYS A 411 7.08 26.04 3.31
CA LYS A 411 6.20 24.90 3.01
C LYS A 411 4.72 25.30 2.97
N LEU A 412 4.27 26.12 3.92
CA LEU A 412 2.89 26.64 3.94
C LEU A 412 2.55 27.53 2.72
N ARG A 413 3.56 28.15 2.08
CA ARG A 413 3.38 29.04 0.93
C ARG A 413 3.24 28.30 -0.40
N LEU A 414 3.89 27.14 -0.54
CA LEU A 414 3.78 26.28 -1.72
C LEU A 414 2.42 25.59 -1.76
N ASP A 415 1.92 25.12 -0.61
CA ASP A 415 0.61 24.47 -0.50
C ASP A 415 -0.54 25.44 -0.87
N ILE A 416 -0.42 26.74 -0.54
CA ILE A 416 -1.41 27.77 -0.91
C ILE A 416 -1.40 28.04 -2.43
N LEU A 417 -0.23 28.01 -3.06
CA LEU A 417 -0.09 28.21 -4.51
C LEU A 417 -0.66 27.00 -5.28
N GLU A 418 -0.43 25.78 -4.80
CA GLU A 418 -1.04 24.57 -5.36
C GLU A 418 -2.57 24.62 -5.28
N VAL A 419 -3.13 25.02 -4.14
CA VAL A 419 -4.60 25.15 -3.98
C VAL A 419 -5.18 26.24 -4.88
N ALA A 420 -4.50 27.38 -5.04
CA ALA A 420 -4.95 28.46 -5.91
C ALA A 420 -4.91 28.09 -7.39
N ILE A 421 -3.87 27.37 -7.83
CA ILE A 421 -3.75 26.86 -9.20
C ILE A 421 -4.80 25.77 -9.45
N TRP A 422 -5.03 24.89 -8.48
CA TRP A 422 -6.06 23.85 -8.57
C TRP A 422 -7.47 24.44 -8.69
N PHE A 423 -7.80 25.47 -7.89
CA PHE A 423 -9.06 26.23 -8.01
C PHE A 423 -9.20 26.94 -9.36
N ALA A 424 -8.11 27.51 -9.90
CA ALA A 424 -8.11 28.12 -11.23
C ALA A 424 -8.36 27.09 -12.35
N PHE A 425 -7.93 25.84 -12.17
CA PHE A 425 -8.17 24.73 -13.11
C PHE A 425 -9.57 24.14 -13.01
N GLU A 426 -10.16 24.02 -11.82
CA GLU A 426 -11.57 23.58 -11.66
C GLU A 426 -12.59 24.64 -12.14
N SER A 427 -12.22 25.92 -12.13
CA SER A 427 -13.10 27.02 -12.54
C SER A 427 -13.18 27.24 -14.06
N PHE A 428 -12.53 26.40 -14.88
CA PHE A 428 -12.45 26.59 -16.33
C PHE A 428 -13.79 26.43 -17.08
N ASP A 429 -14.86 25.98 -16.43
CA ASP A 429 -16.21 25.92 -16.99
C ASP A 429 -17.01 27.24 -16.87
N LEU A 430 -16.50 28.25 -16.15
CA LEU A 430 -17.21 29.53 -15.98
C LEU A 430 -16.28 30.73 -16.21
N ASN A 431 -16.41 31.33 -17.40
CA ASN A 431 -15.98 32.68 -17.76
C ASN A 431 -14.47 33.00 -17.63
N ILE A 432 -13.75 32.79 -18.74
CA ILE A 432 -12.29 32.97 -18.92
C ILE A 432 -11.76 34.34 -18.42
N GLY A 433 -12.57 35.40 -18.46
CA GLY A 433 -12.17 36.74 -18.02
C GLY A 433 -12.01 36.89 -16.50
N PHE A 434 -12.73 36.09 -15.70
CA PHE A 434 -12.70 36.18 -14.24
C PHE A 434 -11.49 35.44 -13.65
N SER A 435 -11.15 34.26 -14.19
CA SER A 435 -9.98 33.48 -13.76
C SER A 435 -8.65 34.18 -14.01
N MET A 436 -8.50 34.89 -15.14
CA MET A 436 -7.27 35.64 -15.43
C MET A 436 -7.07 36.85 -14.51
N LYS A 437 -8.17 37.46 -14.03
CA LYS A 437 -8.12 38.57 -13.08
C LYS A 437 -7.73 38.10 -11.67
N LEU A 438 -8.30 36.99 -11.21
CA LEU A 438 -7.92 36.34 -9.95
C LEU A 438 -6.47 35.86 -9.93
N LEU A 439 -6.00 35.27 -11.04
CA LEU A 439 -4.61 34.83 -11.17
C LEU A 439 -3.65 36.03 -11.14
N ARG A 440 -4.00 37.15 -11.79
CA ARG A 440 -3.22 38.39 -11.74
C ARG A 440 -3.21 39.02 -10.35
N GLU A 441 -4.35 39.10 -9.66
CA GLU A 441 -4.44 39.64 -8.30
C GLU A 441 -3.67 38.78 -7.27
N ALA A 442 -3.69 37.46 -7.41
CA ALA A 442 -2.89 36.55 -6.58
C ALA A 442 -1.38 36.72 -6.80
N VAL A 443 -0.96 36.98 -8.04
CA VAL A 443 0.44 37.26 -8.39
C VAL A 443 0.88 38.64 -7.92
N ASP A 444 0.02 39.66 -8.02
CA ASP A 444 0.31 41.01 -7.53
C ASP A 444 0.48 41.04 -6.01
N LEU A 445 -0.32 40.28 -5.26
CA LEU A 445 -0.15 40.08 -3.81
C LEU A 445 1.19 39.41 -3.46
N PHE A 446 1.67 38.48 -4.30
CA PHE A 446 2.98 37.85 -4.14
C PHE A 446 4.13 38.85 -4.39
N THR A 447 3.95 39.73 -5.37
CA THR A 447 4.95 40.73 -5.81
C THR A 447 5.11 41.86 -4.77
N ILE A 448 4.01 42.29 -4.15
CA ILE A 448 4.02 43.29 -3.06
C ILE A 448 4.72 42.72 -1.81
N SER A 449 4.56 41.42 -1.52
CA SER A 449 5.25 40.77 -0.40
C SER A 449 6.76 40.57 -0.65
N ALA A 450 7.17 40.37 -1.90
CA ALA A 450 8.58 40.30 -2.28
C ALA A 450 9.28 41.67 -2.21
N ALA A 451 8.57 42.75 -2.58
CA ALA A 451 9.08 44.12 -2.48
C ALA A 451 9.25 44.59 -1.02
N SER A 452 8.36 44.18 -0.11
CA SER A 452 8.47 44.48 1.33
C SER A 452 9.72 43.89 1.98
N LYS A 453 10.31 42.82 1.43
CA LYS A 453 11.55 42.22 1.93
C LYS A 453 12.82 42.95 1.48
N TYR A 454 12.73 43.78 0.43
CA TYR A 454 13.85 44.59 -0.06
C TYR A 454 13.96 45.96 0.63
N PHE A 455 12.98 46.36 1.45
CA PHE A 455 12.99 47.61 2.21
C PHE A 455 13.37 47.47 3.69
N GLU A 456 13.71 46.26 4.15
CA GLU A 456 14.12 46.00 5.54
C GLU A 456 15.60 45.56 5.66
N VAL A 457 16.40 45.79 4.61
CA VAL A 457 17.86 45.73 4.64
C VAL A 457 18.42 46.97 3.93
N GLN A 458 18.32 48.11 4.61
CA GLN A 458 19.26 49.22 4.50
C GLN A 458 19.32 49.96 5.83
#